data_AF-A0A2U2Z3Z4-F1
#
_entry.id   AF-A0A2U2Z3Z4-F1
#
_cell.length_a   1.000
_cell.length_b   1.000
_cell.length_c   1.000
_cell.angle_alpha   90.00
_cell.angle_beta   90.00
_cell.angle_gamma   90.00
#
_symmetry.space_group_name_H-M   'P 1'
#
loop_
_entity.id
_entity.type
_entity.pdbx_description
1 polymer ?
#
loop_
_entity_poly.entity_id
_entity_poly.type
_entity_poly.pdbx_seq_one_letter_code
_entity_poly.pdbx_strand_id
1 'polypeptide(L)'
;MPSPDQHPRHQPCPVHRRPRHEPSTEIPEVPLSENWLPPIAYMATPMSNTTPAPLPVEFVDTQHIDLVEHPSPALSLWEQREVDRLWAATAARNPATFDGPLVACLGIDRPDPNRLTVRWARMTYRHRALRHLRPADDVPGSVFVTVLLPTEDGLVVGRGSPVTAAPGRWTLPGGSAEPPPPGHPLDMDTLRQHATRELAEETGIHIPDHELRFWGLTRGRRFGSLGFHFLDPPRPSALAQHQHAHLSMSGTGQDAAELDKIALVSSAGHTTRLGPCADYLHQVLGRYFSA
;
A
#
# COMPACT_ATOMS: atom_id res chain seq x y z
N MET A 1 -33.22 -61.05 40.85
CA MET A 1 -32.66 -60.97 42.22
C MET A 1 -31.61 -59.86 42.23
N PRO A 2 -31.71 -58.87 43.15
CA PRO A 2 -30.83 -57.70 43.21
C PRO A 2 -29.71 -57.82 44.28
N SER A 3 -28.58 -57.13 44.03
CA SER A 3 -27.51 -56.57 44.91
C SER A 3 -26.81 -57.47 45.96
N PRO A 4 -25.56 -57.17 46.45
CA PRO A 4 -25.01 -55.82 46.68
C PRO A 4 -23.48 -55.57 46.46
N ASP A 5 -23.15 -54.27 46.50
CA ASP A 5 -21.96 -53.58 47.04
C ASP A 5 -20.55 -54.15 46.87
N GLN A 6 -19.66 -53.31 46.31
CA GLN A 6 -18.46 -52.84 47.02
C GLN A 6 -17.77 -51.66 46.30
N HIS A 7 -17.71 -50.51 46.97
CA HIS A 7 -16.77 -49.41 46.72
C HIS A 7 -15.35 -49.78 47.21
N PRO A 8 -14.30 -49.17 46.61
CA PRO A 8 -13.50 -48.27 47.45
C PRO A 8 -12.90 -47.03 46.77
N ARG A 9 -13.05 -45.91 47.49
CA ARG A 9 -12.04 -44.91 47.92
C ARG A 9 -11.18 -44.17 46.88
N HIS A 10 -11.48 -42.86 46.81
CA HIS A 10 -10.60 -41.76 46.45
C HIS A 10 -9.25 -41.78 47.20
N GLN A 11 -8.16 -41.53 46.47
CA GLN A 11 -6.92 -40.93 46.99
C GLN A 11 -6.67 -39.58 46.30
N PRO A 12 -6.27 -38.52 47.03
CA PRO A 12 -6.06 -37.19 46.49
C PRO A 12 -4.67 -37.03 45.87
N CYS A 13 -4.60 -36.44 44.67
CA CYS A 13 -3.35 -35.99 44.05
C CYS A 13 -2.73 -34.80 44.81
N PRO A 14 -1.39 -34.75 44.94
CA PRO A 14 -0.70 -33.75 45.72
C PRO A 14 -0.65 -32.37 45.03
N VAL A 15 -0.95 -31.35 45.81
CA VAL A 15 -0.82 -29.92 45.50
C VAL A 15 0.65 -29.57 45.39
N HIS A 16 1.13 -29.28 44.18
CA HIS A 16 2.44 -28.64 44.00
C HIS A 16 2.36 -27.15 44.35
N ARG A 17 3.08 -26.80 45.42
CA ARG A 17 3.34 -25.42 45.88
C ARG A 17 4.02 -24.60 44.77
N ARG A 18 3.45 -23.42 44.50
CA ARG A 18 4.13 -22.31 43.82
C ARG A 18 5.33 -21.84 44.65
N PRO A 19 6.48 -21.50 44.04
CA PRO A 19 7.41 -20.56 44.63
C PRO A 19 6.86 -19.13 44.42
N ARG A 20 6.79 -18.36 45.51
CA ARG A 20 6.74 -16.88 45.48
C ARG A 20 8.17 -16.36 45.43
N HIS A 21 8.48 -15.50 44.47
CA HIS A 21 9.40 -14.37 44.66
C HIS A 21 8.93 -13.20 43.79
N GLU A 22 8.64 -12.09 44.48
CA GLU A 22 8.52 -10.69 44.03
C GLU A 22 9.93 -10.10 43.74
N PRO A 23 10.10 -8.82 43.33
CA PRO A 23 9.28 -7.95 42.49
C PRO A 23 10.08 -7.32 41.31
N SER A 24 9.35 -6.72 40.38
CA SER A 24 9.75 -5.56 39.56
C SER A 24 10.99 -5.64 38.66
N THR A 25 10.72 -5.75 37.36
CA THR A 25 11.10 -4.67 36.45
C THR A 25 9.94 -4.47 35.50
N GLU A 26 9.14 -3.43 35.74
CA GLU A 26 8.14 -2.94 34.80
C GLU A 26 8.85 -2.68 33.48
N ILE A 27 8.64 -3.55 32.50
CA ILE A 27 8.88 -3.20 31.10
C ILE A 27 7.79 -2.17 30.80
N PRO A 28 8.15 -0.94 30.41
CA PRO A 28 7.13 0.05 30.10
C PRO A 28 6.27 -0.50 28.96
N GLU A 29 4.96 -0.63 29.21
CA GLU A 29 3.96 -0.72 28.15
C GLU A 29 4.09 0.56 27.32
N VAL A 30 4.88 0.49 26.26
CA VAL A 30 4.91 1.52 25.24
C VAL A 30 3.66 1.32 24.38
N PRO A 31 2.72 2.28 24.32
CA PRO A 31 1.62 2.19 23.38
C PRO A 31 2.21 2.32 21.98
N LEU A 32 2.35 1.20 21.28
CA LEU A 32 2.80 1.15 19.88
C LEU A 32 1.65 1.61 18.98
N SER A 33 1.38 2.92 18.98
CA SER A 33 0.59 3.58 17.95
C SER A 33 1.49 3.87 16.76
N GLU A 34 1.33 3.09 15.71
CA GLU A 34 1.87 3.34 14.37
C GLU A 34 0.96 2.53 13.42
N ASN A 35 0.09 3.16 12.63
CA ASN A 35 0.46 3.68 11.31
C ASN A 35 1.68 2.92 10.80
N TRP A 36 1.54 2.14 9.72
CA TRP A 36 2.56 1.24 9.18
C TRP A 36 3.95 1.88 8.86
N LEU A 37 4.18 3.14 9.27
CA LEU A 37 5.41 3.93 9.37
C LEU A 37 5.34 4.88 10.60
N PRO A 38 6.44 5.12 11.36
CA PRO A 38 6.51 6.20 12.35
C PRO A 38 6.23 7.59 11.80
N PRO A 39 5.50 8.47 12.53
CA PRO A 39 5.67 9.91 12.35
C PRO A 39 7.05 10.31 12.90
N ILE A 40 7.92 10.80 12.01
CA ILE A 40 9.26 11.24 12.40
C ILE A 40 9.16 12.59 13.12
N ALA A 41 9.65 12.62 14.37
CA ALA A 41 10.00 13.86 15.05
C ALA A 41 11.23 14.48 14.36
N TYR A 42 11.06 15.68 13.79
CA TYR A 42 12.18 16.51 13.36
C TYR A 42 12.95 16.98 14.60
N MET A 43 14.06 16.32 14.93
CA MET A 43 15.06 16.93 15.81
C MET A 43 15.98 17.82 14.97
N ALA A 44 15.92 19.12 15.23
CA ALA A 44 16.74 20.14 14.58
C ALA A 44 18.20 20.04 15.04
N THR A 45 19.07 19.55 14.15
CA THR A 45 20.52 19.76 14.21
C THR A 45 20.88 21.01 13.39
N PRO A 46 21.87 21.83 13.81
CA PRO A 46 22.06 23.16 13.26
C PRO A 46 22.60 23.15 11.84
N MET A 47 22.15 24.14 11.08
CA MET A 47 22.33 24.30 9.64
C MET A 47 23.80 24.31 9.22
N SER A 48 24.16 23.34 8.38
CA SER A 48 25.32 23.40 7.49
C SER A 48 24.79 23.24 6.06
N ASN A 49 24.99 24.27 5.24
CA ASN A 49 24.69 24.37 3.80
C ASN A 49 24.03 23.13 3.18
N THR A 50 22.71 23.04 3.33
CA THR A 50 21.95 21.85 3.02
C THR A 50 21.67 21.78 1.52
N THR A 51 22.36 20.90 0.80
CA THR A 51 21.82 20.34 -0.43
C THR A 51 20.40 19.87 -0.13
N PRO A 52 19.35 20.34 -0.85
CA PRO A 52 17.98 19.96 -0.54
C PRO A 52 17.89 18.43 -0.51
N ALA A 53 17.22 17.90 0.52
CA ALA A 53 17.04 16.47 0.67
C ALA A 53 16.46 15.88 -0.64
N PRO A 54 16.96 14.73 -1.11
CA PRO A 54 16.49 14.16 -2.36
C PRO A 54 14.98 13.87 -2.28
N LEU A 55 14.27 14.24 -3.35
CA LEU A 55 12.84 14.02 -3.45
C LEU A 55 12.48 12.53 -3.31
N PRO A 56 11.38 12.17 -2.64
CA PRO A 56 11.05 10.79 -2.28
C PRO A 56 10.84 9.88 -3.49
N VAL A 57 10.36 10.43 -4.61
CA VAL A 57 10.27 9.72 -5.89
C VAL A 57 11.05 10.46 -6.98
N GLU A 58 11.32 9.78 -8.08
CA GLU A 58 11.79 10.39 -9.32
C GLU A 58 10.84 10.04 -10.46
N PHE A 59 10.74 10.93 -11.45
CA PHE A 59 10.08 10.59 -12.70
C PHE A 59 11.04 9.83 -13.61
N VAL A 60 10.51 8.80 -14.25
CA VAL A 60 11.25 8.00 -15.23
C VAL A 60 10.67 8.30 -16.59
N ASP A 61 11.33 9.18 -17.33
CA ASP A 61 10.94 9.48 -18.71
C ASP A 61 11.43 8.35 -19.64
N THR A 62 10.50 7.81 -20.42
CA THR A 62 10.75 6.76 -21.42
C THR A 62 9.59 6.75 -22.42
N GLN A 63 9.85 6.28 -23.65
CA GLN A 63 8.80 6.15 -24.67
C GLN A 63 8.18 4.75 -24.67
N HIS A 64 8.98 3.74 -24.33
CA HIS A 64 8.57 2.34 -24.32
C HIS A 64 8.91 1.70 -22.97
N ILE A 65 7.97 0.90 -22.45
CA ILE A 65 8.12 0.17 -21.20
C ILE A 65 7.82 -1.29 -21.49
N ASP A 66 8.80 -2.15 -21.27
CA ASP A 66 8.61 -3.61 -21.28
C ASP A 66 8.56 -4.12 -19.85
N LEU A 67 7.59 -4.98 -19.59
CA LEU A 67 7.39 -5.63 -18.30
C LEU A 67 7.76 -7.10 -18.46
N VAL A 68 8.90 -7.48 -17.89
CA VAL A 68 9.46 -8.84 -18.03
C VAL A 68 9.31 -9.58 -16.72
N GLU A 69 8.57 -10.69 -16.75
CA GLU A 69 8.39 -11.54 -15.58
C GLU A 69 9.69 -12.30 -15.27
N HIS A 70 10.05 -12.34 -14.00
CA HIS A 70 11.16 -13.06 -13.41
C HIS A 70 10.68 -13.90 -12.24
N PRO A 71 11.42 -14.96 -11.87
CA PRO A 71 11.16 -15.70 -10.64
C PRO A 71 11.20 -14.78 -9.41
N SER A 72 10.30 -15.04 -8.45
CA SER A 72 10.31 -14.35 -7.16
C SER A 72 11.65 -14.58 -6.45
N PRO A 73 12.18 -13.58 -5.72
CA PRO A 73 13.41 -13.75 -4.97
C PRO A 73 13.28 -14.89 -3.97
N ALA A 74 14.31 -15.75 -3.90
CA ALA A 74 14.35 -16.81 -2.91
C ALA A 74 14.38 -16.21 -1.49
N LEU A 75 13.58 -16.79 -0.60
CA LEU A 75 13.64 -16.52 0.83
C LEU A 75 14.44 -17.63 1.51
N SER A 76 15.33 -17.23 2.41
CA SER A 76 15.91 -18.18 3.37
C SER A 76 14.81 -18.72 4.29
N LEU A 77 15.06 -19.88 4.91
CA LEU A 77 14.13 -20.47 5.88
C LEU A 77 13.84 -19.53 7.07
N TRP A 78 14.82 -18.71 7.46
CA TRP A 78 14.64 -17.72 8.52
C TRP A 78 13.72 -16.57 8.06
N GLU A 79 13.94 -16.02 6.87
CA GLU A 79 13.09 -14.96 6.31
C GLU A 79 11.65 -15.43 6.12
N GLN A 80 11.44 -16.65 5.61
CA GLN A 80 10.10 -17.20 5.44
C GLN A 80 9.35 -17.23 6.78
N ARG A 81 9.99 -17.74 7.85
CA ARG A 81 9.39 -17.79 9.19
C ARG A 81 9.07 -16.40 9.72
N GLU A 82 9.95 -15.44 9.48
CA GLU A 82 9.77 -14.09 10.00
C GLU A 82 8.69 -13.30 9.23
N VAL A 83 8.62 -13.48 7.91
CA VAL A 83 7.50 -13.00 7.08
C VAL A 83 6.17 -13.58 7.58
N ASP A 84 6.10 -14.89 7.82
CA ASP A 84 4.88 -15.53 8.32
C ASP A 84 4.50 -15.04 9.74
N ARG A 85 5.49 -14.83 10.62
CA ARG A 85 5.28 -14.27 11.97
C ARG A 85 4.72 -12.84 11.91
N LEU A 86 5.32 -11.98 11.08
CA LEU A 86 4.90 -10.60 10.89
C LEU A 86 3.50 -10.53 10.25
N TRP A 87 3.20 -11.43 9.32
CA TRP A 87 1.87 -11.55 8.73
C TRP A 87 0.82 -12.01 9.74
N ALA A 88 1.12 -13.03 10.55
CA ALA A 88 0.20 -13.49 11.60
C ALA A 88 -0.12 -12.37 12.60
N ALA A 89 0.89 -11.59 13.01
CA ALA A 89 0.70 -10.42 13.87
C ALA A 89 -0.14 -9.32 13.20
N THR A 90 -0.01 -9.16 11.88
CA THR A 90 -0.79 -8.21 11.07
C THR A 90 -2.27 -8.61 11.03
N ALA A 91 -2.55 -9.85 10.62
CA ALA A 91 -3.91 -10.38 10.53
C ALA A 91 -4.62 -10.39 11.89
N ALA A 92 -3.89 -10.63 12.99
CA ALA A 92 -4.45 -10.58 14.33
C ALA A 92 -4.92 -9.16 14.75
N ARG A 93 -4.26 -8.10 14.25
CA ARG A 93 -4.64 -6.71 14.57
C ARG A 93 -5.74 -6.18 13.66
N ASN A 94 -5.72 -6.56 12.39
CA ASN A 94 -6.73 -6.18 11.42
C ASN A 94 -7.22 -7.44 10.68
N PRO A 95 -8.31 -8.06 11.14
CA PRO A 95 -8.89 -9.24 10.50
C PRO A 95 -9.36 -9.03 9.05
N ALA A 96 -9.53 -7.78 8.62
CA ALA A 96 -9.85 -7.46 7.22
C ALA A 96 -8.62 -7.52 6.30
N THR A 97 -7.40 -7.64 6.84
CA THR A 97 -6.19 -7.74 6.02
C THR A 97 -6.16 -9.06 5.26
N PHE A 98 -5.94 -8.99 3.96
CA PHE A 98 -5.85 -10.16 3.07
C PHE A 98 -4.47 -10.26 2.43
N ASP A 99 -3.93 -11.48 2.32
CA ASP A 99 -2.64 -11.73 1.65
C ASP A 99 -2.84 -11.85 0.13
N GLY A 100 -3.20 -10.72 -0.47
CA GLY A 100 -3.51 -10.65 -1.90
C GLY A 100 -2.30 -10.83 -2.80
N PRO A 101 -2.53 -11.21 -4.06
CA PRO A 101 -1.47 -11.27 -5.06
C PRO A 101 -0.94 -9.86 -5.36
N LEU A 102 0.33 -9.78 -5.76
CA LEU A 102 1.08 -8.54 -5.91
C LEU A 102 2.07 -8.67 -7.08
N VAL A 103 2.17 -7.62 -7.90
CA VAL A 103 3.32 -7.40 -8.79
C VAL A 103 4.42 -6.67 -8.02
N ALA A 104 5.57 -7.32 -7.90
CA ALA A 104 6.75 -6.73 -7.27
C ALA A 104 7.81 -6.35 -8.32
N CYS A 105 8.35 -5.14 -8.23
CA CYS A 105 9.46 -4.66 -9.05
C CYS A 105 10.78 -5.20 -8.49
N LEU A 106 11.52 -5.95 -9.30
CA LEU A 106 12.87 -6.46 -8.98
C LEU A 106 13.99 -5.52 -9.47
N GLY A 107 13.62 -4.44 -10.16
CA GLY A 107 14.54 -3.47 -10.71
C GLY A 107 14.11 -2.99 -12.10
N ILE A 108 14.84 -1.98 -12.57
CA ILE A 108 14.68 -1.42 -13.90
C ILE A 108 16.02 -1.44 -14.63
N ASP A 109 15.98 -1.77 -15.91
CA ASP A 109 17.12 -1.73 -16.82
C ASP A 109 16.81 -0.73 -17.94
N ARG A 110 17.81 0.04 -18.36
CA ARG A 110 17.69 1.00 -19.48
C ARG A 110 18.61 0.56 -20.61
N PRO A 111 18.16 -0.33 -21.51
CA PRO A 111 18.98 -0.77 -22.64
C PRO A 111 19.34 0.38 -23.60
N ASP A 112 18.46 1.39 -23.70
CA ASP A 112 18.68 2.61 -24.48
C ASP A 112 17.85 3.79 -23.90
N PRO A 113 18.03 5.04 -24.38
CA PRO A 113 17.34 6.21 -23.83
C PRO A 113 15.81 6.20 -23.97
N ASN A 114 15.24 5.42 -24.89
CA ASN A 114 13.81 5.44 -25.20
C ASN A 114 13.07 4.19 -24.67
N ARG A 115 13.79 3.24 -24.08
CA ARG A 115 13.27 1.95 -23.66
C ARG A 115 13.64 1.66 -22.21
N LEU A 116 12.64 1.28 -21.43
CA LEU A 116 12.77 0.86 -20.05
C LEU A 116 12.30 -0.59 -19.93
N THR A 117 13.13 -1.46 -19.36
CA THR A 117 12.72 -2.82 -18.99
C THR A 117 12.49 -2.87 -17.49
N VAL A 118 11.27 -3.19 -17.08
CA VAL A 118 10.90 -3.44 -15.69
C VAL A 118 10.94 -4.95 -15.47
N ARG A 119 11.87 -5.41 -14.64
CA ARG A 119 11.90 -6.80 -14.17
C ARG A 119 10.91 -6.91 -13.02
N TRP A 120 9.93 -7.79 -13.13
CA TRP A 120 8.90 -7.95 -12.10
C TRP A 120 8.72 -9.42 -11.71
N ALA A 121 8.15 -9.67 -10.54
CA ALA A 121 7.80 -11.02 -10.09
C ALA A 121 6.41 -11.07 -9.46
N ARG A 122 5.81 -12.25 -9.53
CA ARG A 122 4.59 -12.60 -8.78
C ARG A 122 4.95 -12.76 -7.31
N MET A 123 4.30 -12.02 -6.44
CA MET A 123 4.47 -12.12 -4.99
C MET A 123 3.10 -12.02 -4.32
N THR A 124 3.08 -12.14 -2.99
CA THR A 124 1.90 -11.85 -2.19
C THR A 124 2.16 -10.70 -1.24
N TYR A 125 1.10 -10.04 -0.77
CA TYR A 125 1.18 -8.84 0.05
C TYR A 125 2.07 -9.01 1.28
N ARG A 126 2.09 -10.18 1.93
CA ARG A 126 2.92 -10.46 3.11
C ARG A 126 4.41 -10.25 2.86
N HIS A 127 4.88 -10.34 1.61
CA HIS A 127 6.28 -10.12 1.28
C HIS A 127 6.73 -8.66 1.49
N ARG A 128 5.81 -7.71 1.70
CA ARG A 128 6.15 -6.37 2.21
C ARG A 128 6.87 -6.41 3.56
N ALA A 129 6.71 -7.49 4.34
CA ALA A 129 7.45 -7.71 5.57
C ALA A 129 8.98 -7.72 5.36
N LEU A 130 9.47 -8.04 4.15
CA LEU A 130 10.90 -7.98 3.82
C LEU A 130 11.50 -6.57 4.01
N ARG A 131 10.68 -5.51 3.96
CA ARG A 131 11.11 -4.13 4.27
C ARG A 131 11.64 -3.95 5.70
N HIS A 132 11.33 -4.88 6.60
CA HIS A 132 11.85 -4.93 7.96
C HIS A 132 13.05 -5.86 8.13
N LEU A 133 13.30 -6.73 7.15
CA LEU A 133 14.29 -7.82 7.26
C LEU A 133 15.54 -7.57 6.41
N ARG A 134 15.41 -6.80 5.33
CA ARG A 134 16.48 -6.54 4.37
C ARG A 134 16.78 -5.04 4.24
N PRO A 135 18.01 -4.68 3.83
CA PRO A 135 18.32 -3.36 3.34
C PRO A 135 17.40 -2.95 2.20
N ALA A 136 17.15 -1.65 2.05
CA ALA A 136 16.13 -1.15 1.15
C ALA A 136 16.39 -1.50 -0.33
N ASP A 137 17.65 -1.59 -0.74
CA ASP A 137 18.08 -1.96 -2.10
C ASP A 137 17.88 -3.45 -2.41
N ASP A 138 17.71 -4.30 -1.39
CA ASP A 138 17.52 -5.75 -1.51
C ASP A 138 16.04 -6.18 -1.42
N VAL A 139 15.14 -5.20 -1.31
CA VAL A 139 13.70 -5.43 -1.18
C VAL A 139 12.99 -5.10 -2.50
N PRO A 140 12.19 -6.03 -3.04
CA PRO A 140 11.35 -5.74 -4.20
C PRO A 140 10.41 -4.55 -3.94
N GLY A 141 10.37 -3.62 -4.90
CA GLY A 141 9.44 -2.50 -4.91
C GLY A 141 8.02 -2.96 -5.19
N SER A 142 7.02 -2.18 -4.80
CA SER A 142 5.64 -2.44 -5.24
C SER A 142 5.39 -1.80 -6.61
N VAL A 143 4.67 -2.49 -7.50
CA VAL A 143 4.08 -1.86 -8.68
C VAL A 143 2.65 -1.47 -8.35
N PHE A 144 2.28 -0.22 -8.62
CA PHE A 144 0.94 0.30 -8.38
C PHE A 144 0.50 1.20 -9.53
N VAL A 145 -0.81 1.33 -9.68
CA VAL A 145 -1.45 2.18 -10.68
C VAL A 145 -2.22 3.28 -9.99
N THR A 146 -2.33 4.44 -10.63
CA THR A 146 -3.17 5.54 -10.13
C THR A 146 -3.78 6.32 -11.27
N VAL A 147 -4.88 7.02 -11.00
CA VAL A 147 -5.56 7.88 -11.96
C VAL A 147 -5.51 9.33 -11.50
N LEU A 148 -5.00 10.20 -12.36
CA LEU A 148 -5.23 11.64 -12.29
C LEU A 148 -6.63 11.90 -12.87
N LEU A 149 -7.55 12.33 -12.03
CA LEU A 149 -8.93 12.66 -12.39
C LEU A 149 -9.12 14.19 -12.34
N PRO A 150 -8.98 14.90 -13.46
CA PRO A 150 -9.15 16.34 -13.50
C PRO A 150 -10.62 16.75 -13.54
N THR A 151 -10.90 17.86 -12.88
CA THR A 151 -12.20 18.54 -12.90
C THR A 151 -12.00 20.04 -13.09
N GLU A 152 -13.09 20.77 -13.33
CA GLU A 152 -13.09 22.24 -13.40
C GLU A 152 -12.58 22.92 -12.11
N ASP A 153 -12.66 22.21 -10.98
CA ASP A 153 -12.26 22.72 -9.65
C ASP A 153 -10.90 22.15 -9.17
N GLY A 154 -10.25 21.29 -9.96
CA GLY A 154 -8.95 20.70 -9.66
C GLY A 154 -8.88 19.19 -9.82
N LEU A 155 -7.78 18.59 -9.38
CA LEU A 155 -7.59 17.14 -9.37
C LEU A 155 -8.27 16.50 -8.15
N VAL A 156 -8.95 15.38 -8.38
CA VAL A 156 -9.51 14.55 -7.31
C VAL A 156 -8.37 13.79 -6.61
N VAL A 157 -8.34 13.89 -5.28
CA VAL A 157 -7.54 13.05 -4.38
C VAL A 157 -8.48 12.45 -3.34
N GLY A 158 -8.16 11.28 -2.83
CA GLY A 158 -8.94 10.67 -1.74
C GLY A 158 -8.09 10.31 -0.53
N ARG A 159 -8.75 10.22 0.61
CA ARG A 159 -8.16 9.87 1.90
C ARG A 159 -8.48 8.41 2.21
N GLY A 160 -7.45 7.60 2.40
CA GLY A 160 -7.61 6.21 2.80
C GLY A 160 -8.42 6.08 4.09
N SER A 161 -9.42 5.20 4.08
CA SER A 161 -10.30 4.94 5.21
C SER A 161 -9.57 4.20 6.34
N PRO A 162 -10.15 4.13 7.56
CA PRO A 162 -9.55 3.43 8.70
C PRO A 162 -9.22 1.96 8.46
N VAL A 163 -9.87 1.31 7.48
CA VAL A 163 -9.69 -0.11 7.19
C VAL A 163 -8.61 -0.39 6.13
N THR A 164 -8.08 0.65 5.48
CA THR A 164 -7.02 0.52 4.46
C THR A 164 -5.65 0.24 5.07
N ALA A 165 -4.69 -0.11 4.22
CA ALA A 165 -3.29 -0.29 4.63
C ALA A 165 -2.57 1.02 5.00
N ALA A 166 -3.09 2.18 4.61
CA ALA A 166 -2.52 3.48 4.97
C ALA A 166 -3.62 4.47 5.41
N PRO A 167 -4.26 4.24 6.56
CA PRO A 167 -5.37 5.07 7.02
C PRO A 167 -5.04 6.56 7.11
N GLY A 168 -5.98 7.41 6.69
CA GLY A 168 -5.86 8.87 6.75
C GLY A 168 -4.89 9.48 5.74
N ARG A 169 -4.19 8.67 4.95
CA ARG A 169 -3.25 9.14 3.93
C ARG A 169 -3.98 9.57 2.66
N TRP A 170 -3.67 10.75 2.15
CA TRP A 170 -4.18 11.23 0.88
C TRP A 170 -3.39 10.66 -0.30
N THR A 171 -4.10 10.22 -1.33
CA THR A 171 -3.56 9.56 -2.53
C THR A 171 -4.40 9.94 -3.75
N LEU A 172 -3.87 9.70 -4.95
CA LEU A 172 -4.72 9.59 -6.14
C LEU A 172 -5.51 8.29 -6.05
N PRO A 173 -6.72 8.21 -6.68
CA PRO A 173 -7.40 6.94 -6.85
C PRO A 173 -6.48 5.90 -7.50
N GLY A 174 -6.44 4.69 -6.98
CA GLY A 174 -5.57 3.62 -7.45
C GLY A 174 -5.10 2.63 -6.39
N GLY A 175 -4.68 1.46 -6.87
CA GLY A 175 -4.27 0.33 -6.05
C GLY A 175 -2.96 -0.31 -6.49
N SER A 176 -2.58 -1.37 -5.77
CA SER A 176 -1.43 -2.18 -6.17
C SER A 176 -1.77 -2.99 -7.42
N ALA A 177 -0.82 -3.14 -8.35
CA ALA A 177 -1.03 -3.98 -9.50
C ALA A 177 -1.05 -5.46 -9.10
N GLU A 178 -2.04 -6.18 -9.59
CA GLU A 178 -2.12 -7.63 -9.45
C GLU A 178 -1.43 -8.33 -10.64
N PRO A 179 -0.83 -9.51 -10.44
CA PRO A 179 -0.27 -10.26 -11.54
C PRO A 179 -1.40 -10.80 -12.43
N PRO A 180 -1.27 -10.75 -13.76
CA PRO A 180 -2.23 -11.37 -14.68
C PRO A 180 -2.25 -12.89 -14.47
N PRO A 181 -3.21 -13.65 -15.00
CA PRO A 181 -3.20 -15.11 -14.89
C PRO A 181 -1.88 -15.74 -15.41
N PRO A 182 -1.47 -16.93 -14.92
CA PRO A 182 -0.27 -17.60 -15.41
C PRO A 182 -0.30 -17.76 -16.94
N GLY A 183 0.80 -17.44 -17.61
CA GLY A 183 0.91 -17.47 -19.07
C GLY A 183 0.40 -16.22 -19.79
N HIS A 184 -0.21 -15.27 -19.08
CA HIS A 184 -0.57 -13.96 -19.62
C HIS A 184 0.51 -12.93 -19.26
N PRO A 185 0.88 -12.04 -20.20
CA PRO A 185 1.86 -10.99 -19.92
C PRO A 185 1.25 -9.92 -19.02
N LEU A 186 2.08 -9.30 -18.19
CA LEU A 186 1.76 -8.01 -17.59
C LEU A 186 2.20 -6.95 -18.59
N ASP A 187 1.29 -6.11 -19.05
CA ASP A 187 1.57 -5.05 -20.02
C ASP A 187 0.85 -3.74 -19.66
N MET A 188 1.02 -2.72 -20.50
CA MET A 188 0.39 -1.42 -20.27
C MET A 188 -1.13 -1.45 -20.33
N ASP A 189 -1.73 -2.38 -21.08
CA ASP A 189 -3.19 -2.52 -21.16
C ASP A 189 -3.74 -3.18 -19.89
N THR A 190 -3.03 -4.17 -19.36
CA THR A 190 -3.33 -4.78 -18.06
C THR A 190 -3.24 -3.75 -16.93
N LEU A 191 -2.19 -2.92 -16.92
CA LEU A 191 -2.07 -1.84 -15.93
C LEU A 191 -3.17 -0.78 -16.08
N ARG A 192 -3.60 -0.50 -17.30
CA ARG A 192 -4.72 0.42 -17.58
C ARG A 192 -6.04 -0.13 -17.07
N GLN A 193 -6.30 -1.42 -17.29
CA GLN A 193 -7.47 -2.13 -16.75
C GLN A 193 -7.51 -2.06 -15.22
N HIS A 194 -6.38 -2.26 -14.55
CA HIS A 194 -6.31 -2.06 -13.10
C HIS A 194 -6.64 -0.62 -12.73
N ALA A 195 -6.09 0.38 -13.43
CA ALA A 195 -6.36 1.79 -13.12
C ALA A 195 -7.86 2.13 -13.29
N THR A 196 -8.52 1.63 -14.33
CA THR A 196 -9.97 1.77 -14.53
C THR A 196 -10.77 1.10 -13.42
N ARG A 197 -10.41 -0.14 -13.06
CA ARG A 197 -11.08 -0.90 -12.00
C ARG A 197 -11.02 -0.13 -10.67
N GLU A 198 -9.83 0.30 -10.29
CA GLU A 198 -9.61 1.04 -9.04
C GLU A 198 -10.34 2.40 -9.06
N LEU A 199 -10.35 3.11 -10.19
CA LEU A 199 -11.14 4.35 -10.33
C LEU A 199 -12.64 4.10 -10.07
N ALA A 200 -13.19 3.03 -10.64
CA ALA A 200 -14.59 2.68 -10.46
C ALA A 200 -14.89 2.26 -9.02
N GLU A 201 -14.03 1.44 -8.41
CA GLU A 201 -14.17 0.96 -7.03
C GLU A 201 -14.10 2.10 -6.00
N GLU A 202 -13.18 3.06 -6.19
CA GLU A 202 -12.93 4.11 -5.20
C GLU A 202 -13.74 5.40 -5.42
N THR A 203 -14.17 5.67 -6.66
CA THR A 203 -14.87 6.93 -7.00
C THR A 203 -16.25 6.73 -7.63
N GLY A 204 -16.56 5.53 -8.11
CA GLY A 204 -17.82 5.19 -8.78
C GLY A 204 -17.83 5.57 -10.26
N ILE A 205 -16.75 6.19 -10.74
CA ILE A 205 -16.62 6.62 -12.13
C ILE A 205 -16.16 5.45 -12.97
N HIS A 206 -16.99 5.10 -13.95
CA HIS A 206 -16.69 4.06 -14.93
C HIS A 206 -16.26 4.71 -16.25
N ILE A 207 -15.18 4.21 -16.83
CA ILE A 207 -14.66 4.65 -18.12
C ILE A 207 -14.13 3.44 -18.91
N PRO A 208 -14.23 3.43 -20.24
CA PRO A 208 -13.50 2.46 -21.04
C PRO A 208 -11.99 2.61 -20.86
N ASP A 209 -11.27 1.49 -20.76
CA ASP A 209 -9.82 1.51 -20.50
C ASP A 209 -9.07 2.43 -21.47
N HIS A 210 -9.37 2.34 -22.77
CA HIS A 210 -8.66 3.07 -23.82
C HIS A 210 -8.77 4.61 -23.73
N GLU A 211 -9.69 5.14 -22.93
CA GLU A 211 -9.79 6.58 -22.69
C GLU A 211 -8.80 7.07 -21.63
N LEU A 212 -8.39 6.22 -20.69
CA LEU A 212 -7.29 6.53 -19.79
C LEU A 212 -6.01 6.63 -20.62
N ARG A 213 -5.26 7.72 -20.45
CA ARG A 213 -3.97 7.92 -21.14
C ARG A 213 -2.82 7.68 -20.18
N PHE A 214 -1.76 7.02 -20.62
CA PHE A 214 -0.55 6.96 -19.78
C PHE A 214 0.03 8.37 -19.64
N TRP A 215 0.24 8.82 -18.40
CA TRP A 215 0.69 10.18 -18.08
C TRP A 215 2.13 10.21 -17.60
N GLY A 216 2.54 9.24 -16.78
CA GLY A 216 3.92 9.16 -16.32
C GLY A 216 4.22 7.97 -15.43
N LEU A 217 5.51 7.71 -15.27
CA LEU A 217 6.06 6.70 -14.38
C LEU A 217 6.85 7.38 -13.26
N THR A 218 6.54 7.05 -12.01
CA THR A 218 7.38 7.41 -10.85
C THR A 218 8.12 6.19 -10.30
N ARG A 219 9.30 6.42 -9.75
CA ARG A 219 10.09 5.44 -9.02
C ARG A 219 10.39 5.95 -7.61
N GLY A 220 9.98 5.21 -6.59
CA GLY A 220 10.31 5.51 -5.20
C GLY A 220 11.78 5.24 -4.90
N ARG A 221 12.47 6.19 -4.28
CA ARG A 221 13.91 6.07 -3.96
C ARG A 221 14.21 5.03 -2.88
N ARG A 222 13.26 4.76 -1.98
CA ARG A 222 13.50 3.89 -0.83
C ARG A 222 13.53 2.41 -1.20
N PHE A 223 12.50 1.92 -1.89
CA PHE A 223 12.34 0.49 -2.21
C PHE A 223 12.21 0.22 -3.71
N GLY A 224 12.44 1.23 -4.56
CA GLY A 224 12.27 1.07 -6.01
C GLY A 224 10.84 0.82 -6.48
N SER A 225 9.82 1.12 -5.66
CA SER A 225 8.40 0.99 -6.05
C SER A 225 8.10 1.82 -7.30
N LEU A 226 7.29 1.29 -8.20
CA LEU A 226 6.92 1.93 -9.47
C LEU A 226 5.45 2.34 -9.46
N GLY A 227 5.19 3.64 -9.67
CA GLY A 227 3.85 4.19 -9.83
C GLY A 227 3.56 4.46 -11.30
N PHE A 228 2.60 3.74 -11.87
CA PHE A 228 2.08 3.98 -13.22
C PHE A 228 0.87 4.90 -13.12
N HIS A 229 1.02 6.12 -13.61
CA HIS A 229 0.02 7.16 -13.50
C HIS A 229 -0.71 7.33 -14.82
N PHE A 230 -2.03 7.20 -14.80
CA PHE A 230 -2.92 7.39 -15.93
C PHE A 230 -3.72 8.67 -15.77
N LEU A 231 -4.08 9.31 -16.87
CA LEU A 231 -4.87 10.54 -16.90
C LEU A 231 -6.26 10.26 -17.48
N ASP A 232 -7.28 10.61 -16.70
CA ASP A 232 -8.67 10.63 -17.12
C ASP A 232 -8.97 11.89 -17.95
N PRO A 233 -9.88 11.84 -18.94
CA PRO A 233 -10.47 13.05 -19.50
C PRO A 233 -11.13 13.91 -18.40
N PRO A 234 -11.13 15.25 -18.51
CA PRO A 234 -11.79 16.11 -17.53
C PRO A 234 -13.26 15.76 -17.29
N ARG A 235 -13.65 15.72 -16.01
CA ARG A 235 -15.01 15.41 -15.54
C ARG A 235 -15.58 16.56 -14.71
N PRO A 236 -16.92 16.72 -14.67
CA PRO A 236 -17.55 17.64 -13.72
C PRO A 236 -17.20 17.28 -12.27
N SER A 237 -16.80 18.27 -11.47
CA SER A 237 -16.51 18.11 -10.04
C SER A 237 -17.71 17.51 -9.28
N ALA A 238 -18.92 17.98 -9.61
CA ALA A 238 -20.18 17.52 -9.03
C ALA A 238 -20.44 16.03 -9.32
N LEU A 239 -20.00 15.52 -10.48
CA LEU A 239 -20.12 14.10 -10.80
C LEU A 239 -19.24 13.26 -9.87
N ALA A 240 -17.98 13.64 -9.70
CA ALA A 240 -17.05 12.92 -8.82
C ALA A 240 -17.54 12.91 -7.37
N GLN A 241 -18.02 14.06 -6.87
CA GLN A 241 -18.60 14.17 -5.53
C GLN A 241 -19.86 13.31 -5.36
N HIS A 242 -20.77 13.35 -6.33
CA HIS A 242 -22.01 12.59 -6.28
C HIS A 242 -21.74 11.08 -6.29
N GLN A 243 -20.86 10.60 -7.18
CA GLN A 243 -20.54 9.18 -7.28
C GLN A 243 -19.84 8.66 -6.04
N HIS A 244 -18.85 9.39 -5.52
CA HIS A 244 -18.16 9.04 -4.28
C HIS A 244 -19.10 8.99 -3.08
N ALA A 245 -20.00 9.98 -2.96
CA ALA A 245 -21.01 9.99 -1.91
C ALA A 245 -21.96 8.78 -2.00
N HIS A 246 -22.39 8.42 -3.21
CA HIS A 246 -23.23 7.23 -3.43
C HIS A 246 -22.52 5.94 -3.01
N LEU A 247 -21.25 5.76 -3.39
CA LEU A 247 -20.44 4.63 -2.95
C LEU A 247 -20.29 4.58 -1.42
N SER A 248 -19.94 5.71 -0.81
CA SER A 248 -19.72 5.82 0.64
C SER A 248 -20.98 5.50 1.45
N MET A 249 -22.17 5.81 0.93
CA MET A 249 -23.45 5.45 1.57
C MET A 249 -23.83 3.99 1.38
N SER A 250 -23.39 3.35 0.29
CA SER A 250 -23.76 1.98 -0.05
C SER A 250 -22.86 0.94 0.62
N GLY A 251 -21.61 1.31 0.93
CA GLY A 251 -20.64 0.43 1.56
C GLY A 251 -20.85 0.28 3.08
N THR A 252 -20.90 -0.95 3.57
CA THR A 252 -20.88 -1.24 5.02
C THR A 252 -19.92 -2.39 5.32
N GLY A 253 -19.24 -2.33 6.47
CA GLY A 253 -18.34 -3.40 6.90
C GLY A 253 -17.13 -3.57 5.96
N GLN A 254 -16.99 -4.75 5.36
CA GLN A 254 -15.90 -5.06 4.42
C GLN A 254 -16.06 -4.37 3.06
N ASP A 255 -17.27 -3.92 2.72
CA ASP A 255 -17.56 -3.20 1.47
C ASP A 255 -17.50 -1.68 1.65
N ALA A 256 -16.96 -1.20 2.78
CA ALA A 256 -16.77 0.23 3.01
C ALA A 256 -15.78 0.81 2.00
N ALA A 257 -16.06 2.01 1.49
CA ALA A 257 -15.21 2.67 0.52
C ALA A 257 -13.76 2.79 1.04
N GLU A 258 -12.79 2.40 0.20
CA GLU A 258 -11.37 2.52 0.53
C GLU A 258 -10.97 3.98 0.72
N LEU A 259 -11.58 4.89 -0.03
CA LEU A 259 -11.45 6.32 0.17
C LEU A 259 -12.66 6.82 0.97
N ASP A 260 -12.47 7.20 2.22
CA ASP A 260 -13.58 7.69 3.07
C ASP A 260 -13.94 9.16 2.81
N LYS A 261 -13.11 9.86 2.07
CA LYS A 261 -13.27 11.26 1.70
C LYS A 261 -12.52 11.56 0.41
N ILE A 262 -13.11 12.39 -0.44
CA ILE A 262 -12.40 13.02 -1.56
C ILE A 262 -12.22 14.52 -1.34
N ALA A 263 -11.21 15.10 -2.01
CA ALA A 263 -10.96 16.53 -2.06
C ALA A 263 -10.53 16.94 -3.48
N LEU A 264 -10.75 18.21 -3.81
CA LEU A 264 -10.36 18.81 -5.07
C LEU A 264 -9.15 19.72 -4.83
N VAL A 265 -8.05 19.41 -5.49
CA VAL A 265 -6.78 20.13 -5.36
C VAL A 265 -6.57 20.93 -6.64
N SER A 266 -6.68 22.25 -6.56
CA SER A 266 -6.45 23.15 -7.71
C SER A 266 -5.02 23.68 -7.86
N SER A 267 -4.10 23.33 -6.96
CA SER A 267 -2.69 23.70 -7.07
C SER A 267 -1.78 22.78 -6.26
N ALA A 268 -0.49 22.74 -6.62
CA ALA A 268 0.51 21.98 -5.85
C ALA A 268 0.58 22.43 -4.38
N GLY A 269 0.37 23.73 -4.10
CA GLY A 269 0.40 24.30 -2.75
C GLY A 269 -0.74 23.81 -1.84
N HIS A 270 -1.87 23.36 -2.40
CA HIS A 270 -3.00 22.83 -1.64
C HIS A 270 -2.68 21.49 -0.95
N THR A 271 -1.67 20.75 -1.42
CA THR A 271 -1.25 19.47 -0.82
C THR A 271 -0.82 19.59 0.63
N THR A 272 -0.20 20.71 1.00
CA THR A 272 0.26 20.98 2.37
C THR A 272 -0.87 21.02 3.39
N ARG A 273 -2.11 21.25 2.94
CA ARG A 273 -3.31 21.35 3.79
C ARG A 273 -4.08 20.03 3.92
N LEU A 274 -3.74 19.01 3.12
CA LEU A 274 -4.42 17.71 3.16
C LEU A 274 -4.01 16.89 4.39
N GLY A 275 -2.79 17.06 4.89
CA GLY A 275 -2.20 16.23 5.95
C GLY A 275 -1.25 15.18 5.37
N PRO A 276 -1.16 13.97 5.95
CA PRO A 276 -0.29 12.92 5.44
C PRO A 276 -0.68 12.51 4.01
N CYS A 277 0.30 12.44 3.11
CA CYS A 277 0.10 12.13 1.70
C CYS A 277 0.95 10.92 1.28
N ALA A 278 0.57 10.27 0.19
CA ALA A 278 1.42 9.31 -0.49
C ALA A 278 2.71 10.01 -0.97
N ASP A 279 3.83 9.30 -0.88
CA ASP A 279 5.17 9.85 -1.09
C ASP A 279 5.36 10.46 -2.50
N TYR A 280 4.60 9.98 -3.49
CA TYR A 280 4.62 10.50 -4.86
C TYR A 280 3.69 11.71 -5.08
N LEU A 281 2.67 11.91 -4.22
CA LEU A 281 1.52 12.77 -4.53
C LEU A 281 1.93 14.22 -4.77
N HIS A 282 2.79 14.78 -3.91
CA HIS A 282 3.27 16.15 -4.05
C HIS A 282 3.99 16.38 -5.38
N GLN A 283 4.85 15.43 -5.79
CA GLN A 283 5.61 15.54 -7.04
C GLN A 283 4.74 15.35 -8.28
N VAL A 284 3.74 14.45 -8.22
CA VAL A 284 2.76 14.26 -9.29
C VAL A 284 1.92 15.52 -9.49
N LEU A 285 1.38 16.09 -8.42
CA LEU A 285 0.62 17.33 -8.50
C LEU A 285 1.49 18.52 -8.95
N GLY A 286 2.73 18.60 -8.46
CA GLY A 286 3.70 19.58 -8.92
C GLY A 286 3.95 19.53 -10.43
N ARG A 287 4.20 18.34 -10.99
CA ARG A 287 4.39 18.16 -12.44
C ARG A 287 3.10 18.43 -13.21
N TYR A 288 1.94 18.01 -12.71
CA TYR A 288 0.65 18.21 -13.37
C TYR A 288 0.29 19.70 -13.51
N PHE A 289 0.42 20.50 -12.44
CA PHE A 289 0.08 21.93 -12.47
C PHE A 289 1.15 22.84 -13.08
N SER A 290 2.33 22.29 -13.39
CA SER A 290 3.41 23.04 -14.07
C SER A 290 3.49 22.74 -15.57
N ALA A 291 2.71 21.78 -16.06
CA ALA A 291 2.62 21.41 -17.47
C ALA A 291 1.54 22.24 -18.18
#